data_AF-A0A4U6WEN8-F1
#
_entry.id   AF-A0A4U6WEN8-F1
#
_cell.length_a   1.000
_cell.length_b   1.000
_cell.length_c   1.000
_cell.angle_alpha   90.00
_cell.angle_beta   90.00
_cell.angle_gamma   90.00
#
_symmetry.space_group_name_H-M   'P 1'
#
loop_
_entity.id
_entity.type
_entity.pdbx_description
1 polymer ?
#
loop_
_entity_poly.entity_id
_entity_poly.type
_entity_poly.pdbx_seq_one_letter_code
_entity_poly.pdbx_strand_id
1 'polypeptide(L)'
;MLARAFGVVGKAWKRTRHISIQASISPRRCSHMSPQLCHLHSRLAQPENFPEEQNALQNNSGGAPPMLNYIYEQNRSKQPDNGNLENSAVAAVDSIRDAVEGSFDQRFATLKSIGEDRVNDRELELLLKKKPAPICYVWCDPSPWMHISEGIIKTLCVNKMVKSGCKVKIVMADWFARMNPYIGGSLNKMRAIGLYNIEVWKAAGMALDSVELVWLSDEINQHANVYWPLAMDVSRRTTLRRIKGFYGSRHPEVQPFTAADVFYPSLQCATILFQKVDIWLLGKAQHEANLLAREYRKRAGRGNKPIAVSHKILPNLLLRPEEEHRRNKFLAIYMRDIEFDINRKIIHAFCPPKLVEGNPCLEYIKYIILPWYGKFEVVRKIEDGGDKTFLSMEELTADYLSGALQPDDLKLALAKSLNKIMQPIRGHFRSNAEAENTVERIKEYYKPK
;
A
#
# COMPACT_ATOMS: atom_id res chain seq x y z
N MET A 1 4.50 3.60 74.47
CA MET A 1 3.86 2.27 74.60
C MET A 1 4.28 1.48 73.35
N LEU A 2 5.22 0.54 73.45
CA LEU A 2 5.00 -0.90 73.74
C LEU A 2 4.02 -1.55 72.72
N ALA A 3 4.37 -2.61 71.97
CA ALA A 3 5.59 -3.43 72.03
C ALA A 3 5.90 -4.21 70.70
N ARG A 4 7.21 -4.45 70.47
CA ARG A 4 7.88 -5.74 70.09
C ARG A 4 7.42 -6.54 68.83
N ALA A 5 8.29 -7.20 68.05
CA ALA A 5 9.77 -7.31 68.08
C ALA A 5 10.35 -7.89 66.74
N PHE A 6 11.62 -7.55 66.46
CA PHE A 6 12.70 -8.21 65.69
C PHE A 6 12.47 -9.54 64.94
N GLY A 7 13.14 -9.86 63.80
CA GLY A 7 14.11 -9.08 63.00
C GLY A 7 14.96 -9.88 61.99
N VAL A 8 15.50 -9.18 60.98
CA VAL A 8 16.88 -9.28 60.40
C VAL A 8 17.43 -10.61 59.82
N VAL A 9 17.57 -10.64 58.47
CA VAL A 9 18.65 -11.24 57.61
C VAL A 9 18.84 -12.77 57.52
N GLY A 10 19.07 -13.26 56.28
CA GLY A 10 19.88 -14.48 56.04
C GLY A 10 19.61 -15.20 54.71
N LYS A 11 20.67 -15.57 53.95
CA LYS A 11 20.56 -16.32 52.68
C LYS A 11 20.77 -17.83 52.87
N ALA A 12 20.05 -18.60 52.05
CA ALA A 12 20.43 -19.86 51.39
C ALA A 12 20.45 -21.24 52.11
N TRP A 13 19.90 -22.22 51.37
CA TRP A 13 20.38 -23.60 51.12
C TRP A 13 19.93 -24.81 51.98
N LYS A 14 19.53 -25.88 51.22
CA LYS A 14 19.53 -27.33 51.56
C LYS A 14 18.44 -27.82 52.56
N ARG A 15 17.90 -29.07 52.55
CA ARG A 15 18.15 -30.29 51.72
C ARG A 15 17.06 -31.40 51.93
N THR A 16 16.77 -32.22 50.88
CA THR A 16 16.33 -33.67 50.90
C THR A 16 14.98 -34.07 51.56
N ARG A 17 14.31 -35.19 51.24
CA ARG A 17 14.77 -36.53 50.75
C ARG A 17 13.88 -37.20 49.66
N HIS A 18 14.56 -37.80 48.68
CA HIS A 18 14.44 -39.15 48.07
C HIS A 18 13.10 -39.81 47.69
N ILE A 19 13.05 -40.37 46.47
CA ILE A 19 13.34 -41.80 46.17
C ILE A 19 13.87 -41.93 44.72
N SER A 20 14.62 -42.99 44.43
CA SER A 20 15.49 -43.17 43.26
C SER A 20 15.04 -44.29 42.31
N ILE A 21 15.35 -44.18 41.02
CA ILE A 21 15.37 -45.32 40.07
C ILE A 21 16.71 -45.29 39.30
N GLN A 22 17.38 -46.45 39.25
CA GLN A 22 18.61 -46.72 38.49
C GLN A 22 18.29 -47.54 37.22
N ALA A 23 19.24 -47.61 36.28
CA ALA A 23 19.10 -48.32 35.01
C ALA A 23 20.17 -49.42 34.84
N SER A 24 19.83 -50.52 34.15
CA SER A 24 20.82 -51.43 33.52
C SER A 24 20.24 -52.35 32.42
N ILE A 25 20.72 -52.13 31.19
CA ILE A 25 21.32 -53.07 30.19
C ILE A 25 20.64 -54.44 29.84
N SER A 26 20.60 -54.71 28.52
CA SER A 26 20.08 -55.87 27.72
C SER A 26 20.76 -57.25 27.90
N PRO A 27 20.28 -58.36 27.27
CA PRO A 27 20.83 -58.75 25.94
C PRO A 27 19.97 -59.64 24.95
N ARG A 28 20.26 -59.52 23.63
CA ARG A 28 20.10 -60.54 22.51
C ARG A 28 18.65 -60.93 22.05
N ARG A 29 18.37 -61.34 20.78
CA ARG A 29 19.18 -61.55 19.55
C ARG A 29 18.31 -61.52 18.24
N CYS A 30 18.88 -61.04 17.13
CA CYS A 30 18.65 -61.36 15.69
C CYS A 30 17.22 -61.38 15.08
N SER A 31 16.97 -61.01 13.82
CA SER A 31 17.72 -60.33 12.73
C SER A 31 16.69 -59.99 11.61
N HIS A 32 16.92 -59.36 10.44
CA HIS A 32 18.10 -58.97 9.63
C HIS A 32 17.90 -57.59 8.97
N MET A 33 18.91 -57.10 8.24
CA MET A 33 18.83 -56.03 7.23
C MET A 33 19.73 -56.37 6.04
N SER A 34 19.40 -55.86 4.83
CA SER A 34 20.37 -55.46 3.78
C SER A 34 19.70 -54.58 2.70
N PRO A 35 20.41 -53.68 1.97
CA PRO A 35 19.79 -52.59 1.20
C PRO A 35 20.00 -52.63 -0.34
N GLN A 36 19.32 -51.70 -1.04
CA GLN A 36 19.66 -51.00 -2.31
C GLN A 36 20.42 -51.74 -3.44
N LEU A 37 19.87 -51.77 -4.66
CA LEU A 37 20.57 -51.38 -5.92
C LEU A 37 19.67 -51.38 -7.20
N CYS A 38 19.77 -50.29 -7.97
CA CYS A 38 19.75 -50.12 -9.44
C CYS A 38 18.84 -50.90 -10.45
N HIS A 39 18.11 -50.07 -11.22
CA HIS A 39 17.99 -50.04 -12.71
C HIS A 39 17.11 -51.01 -13.54
N LEU A 40 16.62 -50.42 -14.65
CA LEU A 40 16.21 -50.97 -15.96
C LEU A 40 14.77 -51.54 -16.16
N HIS A 41 13.93 -50.65 -16.70
CA HIS A 41 13.14 -50.79 -17.95
C HIS A 41 12.05 -51.88 -18.14
N SER A 42 10.94 -51.41 -18.72
CA SER A 42 9.97 -52.12 -19.57
C SER A 42 8.87 -52.97 -18.91
N ARG A 43 7.63 -52.45 -18.93
CA ARG A 43 6.59 -52.89 -19.90
C ARG A 43 5.35 -51.99 -19.91
N LEU A 44 4.63 -52.03 -21.03
CA LEU A 44 3.39 -51.28 -21.30
C LEU A 44 2.16 -51.97 -20.70
N ALA A 45 1.15 -51.17 -20.34
CA ALA A 45 -0.27 -51.51 -20.42
C ALA A 45 -1.08 -50.24 -20.77
N GLN A 46 -2.22 -50.41 -21.43
CA GLN A 46 -3.00 -49.38 -22.14
C GLN A 46 -4.15 -48.78 -21.28
N PRO A 47 -4.83 -47.68 -21.71
CA PRO A 47 -5.53 -46.76 -20.82
C PRO A 47 -7.01 -47.10 -20.56
N GLU A 48 -7.58 -46.49 -19.52
CA GLU A 48 -9.03 -46.42 -19.29
C GLU A 48 -9.64 -45.25 -20.07
N ASN A 49 -10.68 -45.55 -20.85
CA ASN A 49 -11.45 -44.55 -21.62
C ASN A 49 -12.53 -43.90 -20.76
N PHE A 50 -12.69 -42.58 -20.89
CA PHE A 50 -13.94 -41.87 -20.60
C PHE A 50 -14.31 -40.94 -21.77
N PRO A 51 -15.60 -40.66 -22.04
CA PRO A 51 -16.05 -40.28 -23.38
C PRO A 51 -15.77 -38.83 -23.78
N GLU A 52 -15.61 -38.61 -25.07
CA GLU A 52 -15.60 -37.28 -25.68
C GLU A 52 -17.01 -36.67 -25.71
N GLU A 53 -17.17 -35.46 -25.17
CA GLU A 53 -18.19 -34.52 -25.65
C GLU A 53 -17.52 -33.48 -26.55
N GLN A 54 -17.64 -33.67 -27.86
CA GLN A 54 -17.24 -32.68 -28.85
C GLN A 54 -18.29 -31.55 -28.89
N ASN A 55 -17.87 -30.32 -28.62
CA ASN A 55 -18.62 -29.14 -29.03
C ASN A 55 -17.68 -28.03 -29.51
N ALA A 56 -18.09 -27.36 -30.59
CA ALA A 56 -17.16 -26.71 -31.51
C ALA A 56 -16.50 -25.43 -30.96
N LEU A 57 -15.19 -25.31 -31.22
CA LEU A 57 -14.45 -24.06 -31.15
C LEU A 57 -14.93 -23.10 -32.25
N GLN A 58 -15.85 -22.19 -31.94
CA GLN A 58 -16.08 -21.01 -32.76
C GLN A 58 -15.12 -19.88 -32.35
N ASN A 59 -14.12 -19.63 -33.20
CA ASN A 59 -13.23 -18.49 -33.12
C ASN A 59 -14.00 -17.19 -33.37
N ASN A 60 -14.34 -16.45 -32.31
CA ASN A 60 -14.78 -15.06 -32.41
C ASN A 60 -13.62 -14.12 -32.08
N SER A 61 -12.76 -13.91 -33.08
CA SER A 61 -11.78 -12.83 -33.12
C SER A 61 -12.49 -11.47 -33.31
N GLY A 62 -13.13 -10.97 -32.25
CA GLY A 62 -13.64 -9.60 -32.18
C GLY A 62 -12.49 -8.62 -31.95
N GLY A 63 -12.30 -7.67 -32.86
CA GLY A 63 -11.14 -6.78 -32.87
C GLY A 63 -10.99 -5.90 -31.62
N ALA A 64 -9.74 -5.63 -31.25
CA ALA A 64 -9.41 -4.63 -30.23
C ALA A 64 -9.82 -3.21 -30.70
N PRO A 65 -10.26 -2.32 -29.80
CA PRO A 65 -10.64 -0.96 -30.19
C PRO A 65 -9.44 -0.14 -30.68
N PRO A 66 -9.63 0.81 -31.64
CA PRO A 66 -8.53 1.47 -32.35
C PRO A 66 -7.50 2.24 -31.48
N MET A 67 -7.88 2.62 -30.26
CA MET A 67 -7.06 3.47 -29.38
C MET A 67 -5.76 2.77 -28.91
N LEU A 68 -5.73 1.43 -28.86
CA LEU A 68 -4.54 0.68 -28.40
C LEU A 68 -3.36 0.76 -29.38
N ASN A 69 -3.62 0.74 -30.69
CA ASN A 69 -2.55 0.86 -31.69
C ASN A 69 -1.94 2.27 -31.72
N TYR A 70 -2.76 3.31 -31.51
CA TYR A 70 -2.31 4.70 -31.57
C TYR A 70 -1.27 5.04 -30.48
N ILE A 71 -1.45 4.50 -29.27
CA ILE A 71 -0.49 4.66 -28.16
C ILE A 71 0.75 3.78 -28.36
N TYR A 72 0.61 2.63 -29.02
CA TYR A 72 1.73 1.71 -29.26
C TYR A 72 2.67 2.21 -30.37
N GLU A 73 2.14 2.79 -31.46
CA GLU A 73 2.94 3.25 -32.59
C GLU A 73 3.67 4.58 -32.34
N GLN A 74 3.07 5.53 -31.63
CA GLN A 74 3.74 6.81 -31.30
C GLN A 74 5.01 6.64 -30.45
N ASN A 75 5.13 5.53 -29.71
CA ASN A 75 6.31 5.22 -28.90
C ASN A 75 7.43 4.49 -29.66
N ARG A 76 7.18 4.00 -30.90
CA ARG A 76 8.16 3.25 -31.69
C ARG A 76 8.99 4.12 -32.62
N SER A 77 8.51 5.30 -33.00
CA SER A 77 9.13 6.18 -34.02
C SER A 77 10.23 7.11 -33.50
N LYS A 78 10.84 6.82 -32.32
CA LYS A 78 11.94 7.62 -31.73
C LYS A 78 13.09 6.74 -31.26
N GLN A 79 13.88 6.24 -32.20
CA GLN A 79 15.25 5.78 -31.95
C GLN A 79 16.22 6.60 -32.83
N PRO A 80 17.16 7.36 -32.24
CA PRO A 80 18.30 7.89 -32.97
C PRO A 80 19.40 6.84 -33.11
N ASP A 81 20.20 6.98 -34.16
CA ASP A 81 21.25 6.04 -34.55
C ASP A 81 22.45 6.03 -33.58
N ASN A 82 23.22 4.94 -33.60
CA ASN A 82 24.16 4.62 -32.53
C ASN A 82 25.54 5.29 -32.73
N GLY A 83 25.78 6.44 -32.09
CA GLY A 83 27.09 7.12 -32.09
C GLY A 83 27.26 8.15 -30.96
N ASN A 84 28.42 8.12 -30.29
CA ASN A 84 28.86 9.03 -29.21
C ASN A 84 28.13 8.91 -27.85
N LEU A 85 28.38 7.80 -27.16
CA LEU A 85 27.73 7.43 -25.89
C LEU A 85 28.15 8.27 -24.66
N GLU A 86 29.38 8.81 -24.63
CA GLU A 86 29.93 9.46 -23.42
C GLU A 86 29.49 10.93 -23.25
N ASN A 87 29.56 11.75 -24.30
CA ASN A 87 29.10 13.14 -24.24
C ASN A 87 27.57 13.25 -24.07
N SER A 88 26.82 12.29 -24.61
CA SER A 88 25.35 12.20 -24.44
C SER A 88 24.95 11.95 -22.99
N ALA A 89 25.71 11.12 -22.25
CA ALA A 89 25.42 10.82 -20.85
C ALA A 89 25.60 12.04 -19.94
N VAL A 90 26.62 12.88 -20.18
CA VAL A 90 26.85 14.11 -19.41
C VAL A 90 25.74 15.13 -19.68
N ALA A 91 25.41 15.39 -20.95
CA ALA A 91 24.32 16.30 -21.32
C ALA A 91 22.93 15.84 -20.82
N ALA A 92 22.68 14.52 -20.78
CA ALA A 92 21.48 13.95 -20.19
C ALA A 92 21.43 14.11 -18.66
N VAL A 93 22.58 14.03 -17.97
CA VAL A 93 22.67 14.26 -16.52
C VAL A 93 22.44 15.74 -16.19
N ASP A 94 23.01 16.66 -16.97
CA ASP A 94 22.85 18.11 -16.75
C ASP A 94 21.42 18.57 -17.08
N SER A 95 20.81 18.12 -18.18
CA SER A 95 19.39 18.44 -18.46
C SER A 95 18.41 17.89 -17.42
N ILE A 96 18.71 16.76 -16.77
CA ILE A 96 17.94 16.27 -15.61
C ILE A 96 18.19 17.14 -14.38
N ARG A 97 19.39 17.69 -14.22
CA ARG A 97 19.75 18.57 -13.10
C ARG A 97 19.04 19.92 -13.17
N ASP A 98 18.88 20.46 -14.37
CA ASP A 98 18.16 21.71 -14.64
C ASP A 98 16.64 21.57 -14.54
N ALA A 99 16.10 20.36 -14.68
CA ALA A 99 14.66 20.07 -14.58
C ALA A 99 14.16 19.79 -13.15
N VAL A 100 15.05 19.81 -12.14
CA VAL A 100 14.71 19.46 -10.74
C VAL A 100 14.49 20.72 -9.91
N GLU A 101 13.25 20.90 -9.44
CA GLU A 101 12.91 21.99 -8.51
C GLU A 101 13.60 21.79 -7.15
N GLY A 102 14.52 22.69 -6.80
CA GLY A 102 15.02 22.88 -5.44
C GLY A 102 16.37 22.23 -5.10
N SER A 103 16.95 22.67 -3.97
CA SER A 103 18.24 22.18 -3.48
C SER A 103 18.18 20.71 -3.03
N PHE A 104 19.35 20.08 -2.85
CA PHE A 104 19.45 18.74 -2.26
C PHE A 104 18.63 18.60 -0.97
N ASP A 105 18.76 19.59 -0.07
CA ASP A 105 18.08 19.60 1.23
C ASP A 105 16.55 19.74 1.07
N GLN A 106 16.09 20.57 0.13
CA GLN A 106 14.67 20.74 -0.17
C GLN A 106 14.06 19.45 -0.72
N ARG A 107 14.77 18.73 -1.59
CA ARG A 107 14.34 17.43 -2.13
C ARG A 107 14.31 16.35 -1.04
N PHE A 108 15.34 16.31 -0.20
CA PHE A 108 15.43 15.39 0.93
C PHE A 108 14.28 15.62 1.92
N ALA A 109 14.04 16.87 2.33
CA ALA A 109 12.94 17.25 3.20
C ALA A 109 11.57 16.92 2.57
N THR A 110 11.40 17.20 1.27
CA THR A 110 10.18 16.88 0.52
C THR A 110 9.87 15.39 0.53
N LEU A 111 10.84 14.54 0.17
CA LEU A 111 10.68 13.09 0.16
C LEU A 111 10.50 12.50 1.57
N LYS A 112 11.24 13.01 2.57
CA LYS A 112 11.06 12.65 3.99
C LYS A 112 9.63 12.95 4.47
N SER A 113 9.07 14.10 4.09
CA SER A 113 7.69 14.51 4.46
C SER A 113 6.59 13.56 3.99
N ILE A 114 6.87 12.66 3.05
CA ILE A 114 5.90 11.67 2.55
C ILE A 114 5.75 10.49 3.53
N GLY A 115 6.80 10.13 4.27
CA GLY A 115 6.88 8.89 5.05
C GLY A 115 6.92 9.01 6.57
N GLU A 116 6.89 10.24 7.10
CA GLU A 116 7.11 10.54 8.52
C GLU A 116 8.32 9.75 9.09
N ASP A 117 8.21 9.24 10.32
CA ASP A 117 9.29 8.56 11.06
C ASP A 117 9.62 7.15 10.54
N ARG A 118 9.00 6.71 9.43
CA ARG A 118 9.18 5.35 8.87
C ARG A 118 10.27 5.28 7.82
N VAL A 119 10.81 6.43 7.39
CA VAL A 119 11.94 6.52 6.46
C VAL A 119 13.24 6.51 7.26
N ASN A 120 14.23 5.72 6.82
CA ASN A 120 15.58 5.84 7.38
C ASN A 120 16.30 7.00 6.68
N ASP A 121 16.41 8.13 7.37
CA ASP A 121 17.06 9.36 6.89
C ASP A 121 18.41 9.09 6.20
N ARG A 122 19.29 8.30 6.84
CA ARG A 122 20.61 7.98 6.32
C ARG A 122 20.57 7.11 5.05
N GLU A 123 19.63 6.17 4.96
CA GLU A 123 19.45 5.39 3.72
C GLU A 123 18.94 6.29 2.57
N LEU A 124 18.01 7.22 2.84
CA LEU A 124 17.49 8.16 1.84
C LEU A 124 18.55 9.18 1.39
N GLU A 125 19.28 9.78 2.34
CA GLU A 125 20.33 10.76 2.07
C GLU A 125 21.46 10.15 1.21
N LEU A 126 21.91 8.94 1.56
CA LEU A 126 22.93 8.20 0.80
C LEU A 126 22.43 7.78 -0.60
N LEU A 127 21.13 7.54 -0.78
CA LEU A 127 20.54 7.28 -2.10
C LEU A 127 20.57 8.56 -2.95
N LEU A 128 20.05 9.68 -2.44
CA LEU A 128 19.98 10.94 -3.20
C LEU A 128 21.37 11.47 -3.57
N LYS A 129 22.38 11.28 -2.70
CA LYS A 129 23.79 11.61 -3.00
C LYS A 129 24.40 10.76 -4.12
N LYS A 130 23.90 9.53 -4.33
CA LYS A 130 24.43 8.60 -5.35
C LYS A 130 23.64 8.61 -6.65
N LYS A 131 22.34 8.93 -6.61
CA LYS A 131 21.43 8.80 -7.75
C LYS A 131 20.56 10.05 -7.87
N PRO A 132 20.89 10.98 -8.78
CA PRO A 132 20.14 12.23 -8.96
C PRO A 132 18.66 12.01 -9.29
N ALA A 133 18.33 10.96 -10.06
CA ALA A 133 16.97 10.58 -10.40
C ALA A 133 16.65 9.15 -9.89
N PRO A 134 16.24 8.98 -8.61
CA PRO A 134 15.87 7.68 -8.08
C PRO A 134 14.57 7.18 -8.72
N ILE A 135 14.44 5.85 -8.86
CA ILE A 135 13.26 5.16 -9.36
C ILE A 135 12.35 4.91 -8.16
N CYS A 136 11.13 5.43 -8.23
CA CYS A 136 10.11 5.32 -7.20
C CYS A 136 8.94 4.48 -7.70
N TYR A 137 8.60 3.38 -7.02
CA TYR A 137 7.40 2.61 -7.34
C TYR A 137 6.31 2.88 -6.33
N VAL A 138 5.10 3.17 -6.82
CA VAL A 138 3.93 3.48 -6.02
C VAL A 138 2.97 2.31 -6.09
N TRP A 139 2.75 1.64 -4.96
CA TRP A 139 1.79 0.54 -4.91
C TRP A 139 0.36 1.08 -4.98
N CYS A 140 -0.47 0.53 -5.86
CA CYS A 140 -1.91 0.69 -5.76
C CYS A 140 -2.66 -0.63 -5.94
N ASP A 141 -3.47 -0.98 -4.96
CA ASP A 141 -4.51 -1.97 -5.08
C ASP A 141 -5.72 -1.31 -5.79
N PRO A 142 -6.18 -1.77 -6.98
CA PRO A 142 -7.37 -1.22 -7.61
C PRO A 142 -8.61 -1.36 -6.73
N SER A 143 -9.34 -0.26 -6.50
CA SER A 143 -10.47 -0.20 -5.57
C SER A 143 -11.66 0.56 -6.17
N PRO A 144 -12.89 -0.01 -6.17
CA PRO A 144 -14.08 0.69 -6.65
C PRO A 144 -14.52 1.80 -5.68
N TRP A 145 -14.32 1.56 -4.38
CA TRP A 145 -14.63 2.45 -3.27
C TRP A 145 -13.34 3.15 -2.86
N MET A 146 -12.74 3.83 -3.83
CA MET A 146 -11.49 4.53 -3.66
C MET A 146 -11.61 5.53 -2.51
N HIS A 147 -10.86 5.31 -1.45
CA HIS A 147 -10.83 6.19 -0.28
C HIS A 147 -10.10 7.50 -0.59
N ILE A 148 -10.40 8.57 0.14
CA ILE A 148 -9.75 9.87 -0.05
C ILE A 148 -8.21 9.82 0.14
N SER A 149 -7.70 8.87 0.93
CA SER A 149 -6.26 8.61 1.05
C SER A 149 -5.66 7.97 -0.22
N GLU A 150 -6.40 7.09 -0.88
CA GLU A 150 -5.96 6.41 -2.11
C GLU A 150 -6.00 7.36 -3.32
N GLY A 151 -6.92 8.33 -3.31
CA GLY A 151 -7.01 9.41 -4.30
C GLY A 151 -6.12 10.61 -3.96
N ILE A 152 -6.55 11.45 -3.02
CA ILE A 152 -5.95 12.77 -2.74
C ILE A 152 -4.56 12.67 -2.09
N ILE A 153 -4.39 11.90 -1.00
CA ILE A 153 -3.07 11.77 -0.36
C ILE A 153 -2.08 11.12 -1.32
N LYS A 154 -2.46 10.05 -2.02
CA LYS A 154 -1.60 9.44 -3.04
C LYS A 154 -1.21 10.41 -4.15
N THR A 155 -2.13 11.27 -4.61
CA THR A 155 -1.85 12.35 -5.56
C THR A 155 -0.81 13.33 -5.03
N LEU A 156 -0.96 13.81 -3.79
CA LEU A 156 0.02 14.68 -3.15
C LEU A 156 1.40 14.01 -3.02
N CYS A 157 1.45 12.72 -2.65
CA CYS A 157 2.69 11.96 -2.55
C CYS A 157 3.37 11.76 -3.92
N VAL A 158 2.62 11.37 -4.95
CA VAL A 158 3.13 11.20 -6.33
C VAL A 158 3.68 12.52 -6.86
N ASN A 159 2.92 13.61 -6.74
CA ASN A 159 3.34 14.93 -7.22
C ASN A 159 4.59 15.42 -6.49
N LYS A 160 4.72 15.19 -5.17
CA LYS A 160 5.96 15.45 -4.42
C LYS A 160 7.15 14.63 -4.95
N MET A 161 6.96 13.35 -5.28
CA MET A 161 8.03 12.51 -5.85
C MET A 161 8.46 12.98 -7.23
N VAL A 162 7.52 13.26 -8.14
CA VAL A 162 7.80 13.80 -9.48
C VAL A 162 8.59 15.11 -9.39
N LYS A 163 8.10 16.09 -8.60
CA LYS A 163 8.80 17.38 -8.39
C LYS A 163 10.18 17.22 -7.76
N SER A 164 10.39 16.19 -6.93
CA SER A 164 11.70 15.86 -6.36
C SER A 164 12.67 15.20 -7.35
N GLY A 165 12.34 15.10 -8.63
CA GLY A 165 13.18 14.48 -9.67
C GLY A 165 13.15 12.95 -9.69
N CYS A 166 12.14 12.32 -9.07
CA CYS A 166 12.02 10.86 -9.09
C CYS A 166 11.43 10.37 -10.42
N LYS A 167 11.95 9.27 -10.94
CA LYS A 167 11.28 8.51 -12.02
C LYS A 167 10.20 7.65 -11.37
N VAL A 168 8.95 8.08 -11.45
CA VAL A 168 7.82 7.45 -10.76
C VAL A 168 7.12 6.42 -11.65
N LYS A 169 6.90 5.21 -11.13
CA LYS A 169 5.98 4.22 -11.70
C LYS A 169 4.83 3.95 -10.73
N ILE A 170 3.59 3.90 -11.20
CA ILE A 170 2.46 3.39 -10.43
C ILE A 170 2.23 1.93 -10.83
N VAL A 171 2.38 1.03 -9.85
CA VAL A 171 2.13 -0.40 -10.01
C VAL A 171 0.69 -0.69 -9.62
N MET A 172 -0.14 -0.95 -10.62
CA MET A 172 -1.52 -1.41 -10.45
C MET A 172 -1.51 -2.89 -10.08
N ALA A 173 -1.70 -3.18 -8.80
CA ALA A 173 -1.64 -4.53 -8.19
C ALA A 173 -2.88 -5.39 -8.50
N ASP A 174 -3.33 -5.37 -9.75
CA ASP A 174 -4.51 -6.07 -10.27
C ASP A 174 -4.48 -7.58 -9.95
N TRP A 175 -3.31 -8.21 -10.03
CA TRP A 175 -3.10 -9.61 -9.69
C TRP A 175 -3.45 -9.95 -8.23
N PHE A 176 -3.14 -9.04 -7.29
CA PHE A 176 -3.45 -9.19 -5.87
C PHE A 176 -4.88 -8.75 -5.54
N ALA A 177 -5.34 -7.63 -6.09
CA ALA A 177 -6.72 -7.15 -5.89
C ALA A 177 -7.76 -8.17 -6.38
N ARG A 178 -7.41 -9.01 -7.37
CA ARG A 178 -8.18 -10.18 -7.80
C ARG A 178 -8.54 -11.14 -6.67
N MET A 179 -7.76 -11.21 -5.58
CA MET A 179 -8.07 -12.05 -4.41
C MET A 179 -9.20 -11.47 -3.53
N ASN A 180 -9.72 -10.28 -3.83
CA ASN A 180 -10.84 -9.70 -3.12
C ASN A 180 -12.13 -10.52 -3.38
N PRO A 181 -12.74 -11.14 -2.34
CA PRO A 181 -13.88 -12.03 -2.50
C PRO A 181 -15.14 -11.31 -2.99
N TYR A 182 -15.27 -9.99 -2.79
CA TYR A 182 -16.46 -9.23 -3.17
C TYR A 182 -16.58 -8.98 -4.68
N ILE A 183 -15.52 -9.24 -5.46
CA ILE A 183 -15.45 -8.89 -6.90
C ILE A 183 -15.42 -10.12 -7.82
N GLY A 184 -15.35 -11.32 -7.23
CA GLY A 184 -15.44 -12.58 -7.96
C GLY A 184 -14.22 -12.89 -8.84
N GLY A 185 -13.01 -12.51 -8.44
CA GLY A 185 -11.78 -13.11 -8.98
C GLY A 185 -11.41 -12.81 -10.43
N SER A 186 -12.05 -11.84 -11.11
CA SER A 186 -11.77 -11.53 -12.52
C SER A 186 -10.68 -10.45 -12.67
N LEU A 187 -9.62 -10.77 -13.41
CA LEU A 187 -8.55 -9.81 -13.75
C LEU A 187 -9.08 -8.67 -14.63
N ASN A 188 -9.97 -8.96 -15.58
CA ASN A 188 -10.57 -7.94 -16.46
C ASN A 188 -11.40 -6.93 -15.65
N LYS A 189 -12.11 -7.39 -14.61
CA LYS A 189 -12.77 -6.50 -13.65
C LYS A 189 -11.75 -5.63 -12.92
N MET A 190 -10.66 -6.22 -12.39
CA MET A 190 -9.59 -5.48 -11.70
C MET A 190 -8.98 -4.37 -12.58
N ARG A 191 -8.74 -4.66 -13.86
CA ARG A 191 -8.23 -3.66 -14.80
C ARG A 191 -9.24 -2.56 -15.08
N ALA A 192 -10.52 -2.89 -15.27
CA ALA A 192 -11.58 -1.88 -15.43
C ALA A 192 -11.71 -0.95 -14.19
N ILE A 193 -11.56 -1.50 -12.98
CA ILE A 193 -11.51 -0.72 -11.73
C ILE A 193 -10.26 0.15 -11.69
N GLY A 194 -9.11 -0.38 -12.09
CA GLY A 194 -7.87 0.38 -12.16
C GLY A 194 -7.93 1.56 -13.15
N LEU A 195 -8.61 1.39 -14.29
CA LEU A 195 -8.87 2.48 -15.24
C LEU A 195 -9.75 3.58 -14.61
N TYR A 196 -10.80 3.20 -13.86
CA TYR A 196 -11.56 4.15 -13.04
C TYR A 196 -10.66 4.89 -12.02
N ASN A 197 -9.76 4.19 -11.31
CA ASN A 197 -8.83 4.81 -10.38
C ASN A 197 -7.88 5.81 -11.06
N ILE A 198 -7.45 5.52 -12.29
CA ILE A 198 -6.62 6.43 -13.10
C ILE A 198 -7.39 7.70 -13.46
N GLU A 199 -8.65 7.60 -13.89
CA GLU A 199 -9.50 8.78 -14.17
C GLU A 199 -9.77 9.61 -12.89
N VAL A 200 -9.87 8.98 -11.71
CA VAL A 200 -9.94 9.71 -10.42
C VAL A 200 -8.64 10.49 -10.17
N TRP A 201 -7.46 9.89 -10.36
CA TRP A 201 -6.18 10.59 -10.14
C TRP A 201 -5.93 11.72 -11.15
N LYS A 202 -6.32 11.52 -12.41
CA LYS A 202 -6.30 12.53 -13.46
C LYS A 202 -7.12 13.75 -13.05
N ALA A 203 -8.35 13.53 -12.60
CA ALA A 203 -9.23 14.60 -12.13
C ALA A 203 -8.78 15.24 -10.79
N ALA A 204 -8.01 14.51 -9.98
CA ALA A 204 -7.34 15.02 -8.78
C ALA A 204 -6.05 15.81 -9.08
N GLY A 205 -5.63 15.95 -10.34
CA GLY A 205 -4.41 16.67 -10.70
C GLY A 205 -3.12 15.92 -10.34
N MET A 206 -3.14 14.58 -10.38
CA MET A 206 -1.91 13.79 -10.36
C MET A 206 -1.13 14.03 -11.66
N ALA A 207 0.19 14.21 -11.56
CA ALA A 207 1.10 14.44 -12.69
C ALA A 207 1.34 13.18 -13.54
N LEU A 208 0.26 12.58 -14.06
CA LEU A 208 0.26 11.30 -14.77
C LEU A 208 1.15 11.33 -16.03
N ASP A 209 1.29 12.48 -16.69
CA ASP A 209 2.19 12.64 -17.86
C ASP A 209 3.67 12.43 -17.52
N SER A 210 4.04 12.49 -16.23
CA SER A 210 5.39 12.24 -15.69
C SER A 210 5.50 10.89 -14.97
N VAL A 211 4.51 10.01 -15.11
CA VAL A 211 4.40 8.74 -14.37
C VAL A 211 4.17 7.58 -15.33
N GLU A 212 4.93 6.49 -15.16
CA GLU A 212 4.69 5.26 -15.90
C GLU A 212 3.63 4.40 -15.19
N LEU A 213 2.54 4.05 -15.88
CA LEU A 213 1.51 3.14 -15.35
C LEU A 213 1.80 1.71 -15.79
N VAL A 214 1.99 0.79 -14.83
CA VAL A 214 2.27 -0.63 -15.11
C VAL A 214 1.28 -1.55 -14.40
N TRP A 215 0.81 -2.59 -15.10
CA TRP A 215 -0.03 -3.64 -14.51
C TRP A 215 0.86 -4.71 -13.91
N LEU A 216 0.67 -5.02 -12.61
CA LEU A 216 1.49 -6.00 -11.91
C LEU A 216 1.38 -7.40 -12.53
N SER A 217 0.20 -7.78 -13.01
CA SER A 217 0.02 -9.06 -13.70
C SER A 217 0.85 -9.16 -15.00
N ASP A 218 1.00 -8.07 -15.75
CA ASP A 218 1.84 -8.05 -16.96
C ASP A 218 3.33 -8.14 -16.61
N GLU A 219 3.79 -7.37 -15.62
CA GLU A 219 5.16 -7.43 -15.07
C GLU A 219 5.53 -8.84 -14.55
N ILE A 220 4.61 -9.50 -13.84
CA ILE A 220 4.79 -10.87 -13.35
C ILE A 220 4.85 -11.87 -14.51
N ASN A 221 4.01 -11.72 -15.53
CA ASN A 221 3.96 -12.65 -16.66
C ASN A 221 5.22 -12.51 -17.55
N GLN A 222 5.64 -11.27 -17.84
CA GLN A 222 6.84 -10.99 -18.64
C GLN A 222 8.14 -11.48 -17.95
N HIS A 223 8.14 -11.55 -16.62
CA HIS A 223 9.29 -11.98 -15.82
C HIS A 223 8.99 -13.20 -14.94
N ALA A 224 8.11 -14.09 -15.40
CA ALA A 224 7.63 -15.24 -14.64
C ALA A 224 8.76 -16.18 -14.18
N ASN A 225 9.78 -16.36 -15.03
CA ASN A 225 11.00 -17.13 -14.75
C ASN A 225 11.89 -16.54 -13.64
N VAL A 226 11.69 -15.27 -13.26
CA VAL A 226 12.37 -14.60 -12.15
C VAL A 226 11.47 -14.49 -10.93
N TYR A 227 10.21 -14.10 -11.13
CA TYR A 227 9.25 -13.85 -10.06
C TYR A 227 8.88 -15.11 -9.28
N TRP A 228 8.52 -16.20 -9.95
CA TRP A 228 8.04 -17.42 -9.27
C TRP A 228 9.15 -18.13 -8.47
N PRO A 229 10.38 -18.32 -8.99
CA PRO A 229 11.47 -18.86 -8.18
C PRO A 229 11.82 -18.00 -6.97
N LEU A 230 11.74 -16.66 -7.09
CA LEU A 230 11.94 -15.76 -5.97
C LEU A 230 10.85 -15.90 -4.90
N ALA A 231 9.57 -15.96 -5.30
CA ALA A 231 8.46 -16.19 -4.37
C ALA A 231 8.56 -17.54 -3.63
N MET A 232 9.01 -18.58 -4.33
CA MET A 232 9.26 -19.89 -3.74
C MET A 232 10.45 -19.87 -2.76
N ASP A 233 11.56 -19.19 -3.09
CA ASP A 233 12.70 -19.08 -2.17
C ASP A 233 12.40 -18.20 -0.94
N VAL A 234 11.60 -17.14 -1.09
CA VAL A 234 11.05 -16.37 0.03
C VAL A 234 10.19 -17.27 0.92
N SER A 235 9.28 -18.05 0.34
CA SER A 235 8.42 -18.99 1.10
C SER A 235 9.25 -20.02 1.86
N ARG A 236 10.23 -20.65 1.20
CA ARG A 236 11.15 -21.65 1.79
C ARG A 236 11.96 -21.09 2.98
N ARG A 237 12.23 -19.79 3.01
CA ARG A 237 12.98 -19.11 4.08
C ARG A 237 12.10 -18.43 5.14
N THR A 238 10.78 -18.53 5.03
CA THR A 238 9.83 -17.85 5.92
C THR A 238 8.99 -18.87 6.67
N THR A 239 9.02 -18.84 8.00
CA THR A 239 8.26 -19.80 8.82
C THR A 239 6.77 -19.46 8.82
N LEU A 240 5.91 -20.47 8.97
CA LEU A 240 4.47 -20.27 9.14
C LEU A 240 4.13 -19.36 10.34
N ARG A 241 4.98 -19.33 11.38
CA ARG A 241 4.85 -18.40 12.51
C ARG A 241 5.06 -16.94 12.07
N ARG A 242 6.06 -16.66 11.22
CA ARG A 242 6.28 -15.29 10.69
C ARG A 242 5.13 -14.87 9.77
N ILE A 243 4.65 -15.79 8.93
CA ILE A 243 3.49 -15.58 8.03
C ILE A 243 2.21 -15.29 8.83
N LYS A 244 1.88 -16.10 9.86
CA LYS A 244 0.73 -15.79 10.74
C LYS A 244 0.87 -14.42 11.42
N GLY A 245 2.10 -14.04 11.78
CA GLY A 245 2.41 -12.72 12.35
C GLY A 245 2.04 -11.53 11.45
N PHE A 246 2.03 -11.67 10.11
CA PHE A 246 1.59 -10.60 9.19
C PHE A 246 0.14 -10.17 9.44
N TYR A 247 -0.69 -11.11 9.86
CA TYR A 247 -2.12 -10.91 10.08
C TYR A 247 -2.45 -10.50 11.52
N GLY A 248 -1.44 -10.41 12.39
CA GLY A 248 -1.60 -10.05 13.80
C GLY A 248 -2.65 -10.91 14.52
N SER A 249 -3.43 -10.26 15.38
CA SER A 249 -4.56 -10.86 16.10
C SER A 249 -5.82 -11.00 15.24
N ARG A 250 -5.73 -11.51 14.00
CA ARG A 250 -6.94 -11.95 13.27
C ARG A 250 -7.61 -13.05 14.11
N HIS A 251 -8.80 -12.76 14.65
CA HIS A 251 -9.60 -13.75 15.37
C HIS A 251 -9.96 -14.91 14.45
N PRO A 252 -9.53 -16.16 14.75
CA PRO A 252 -9.75 -17.32 13.89
C PRO A 252 -11.23 -17.64 13.63
N GLU A 253 -12.11 -17.19 14.52
CA GLU A 253 -13.56 -17.39 14.47
C GLU A 253 -14.25 -16.59 13.35
N VAL A 254 -13.60 -15.54 12.80
CA VAL A 254 -14.23 -14.64 11.84
C VAL A 254 -14.02 -15.10 10.39
N GLN A 255 -12.86 -15.67 10.05
CA GLN A 255 -12.56 -16.25 8.73
C GLN A 255 -11.51 -17.37 8.84
N PRO A 256 -11.67 -18.50 8.10
CA PRO A 256 -10.69 -19.58 8.09
C PRO A 256 -9.36 -19.12 7.45
N PHE A 257 -8.24 -19.56 8.03
CA PHE A 257 -6.91 -19.26 7.51
C PHE A 257 -6.58 -20.16 6.31
N THR A 258 -6.58 -19.59 5.10
CA THR A 258 -6.50 -20.35 3.85
C THR A 258 -5.06 -20.59 3.39
N ALA A 259 -4.88 -21.48 2.40
CA ALA A 259 -3.60 -21.60 1.68
C ALA A 259 -3.20 -20.28 0.99
N ALA A 260 -4.16 -19.47 0.54
CA ALA A 260 -3.88 -18.15 -0.03
C ALA A 260 -3.25 -17.21 1.01
N ASP A 261 -3.74 -17.20 2.25
CA ASP A 261 -3.14 -16.43 3.36
C ASP A 261 -1.71 -16.91 3.68
N VAL A 262 -1.36 -18.18 3.40
CA VAL A 262 0.02 -18.68 3.55
C VAL A 262 0.94 -18.10 2.48
N PHE A 263 0.52 -18.10 1.22
CA PHE A 263 1.38 -17.66 0.10
C PHE A 263 1.43 -16.14 -0.07
N TYR A 264 0.36 -15.42 0.26
CA TYR A 264 0.21 -13.98 -0.02
C TYR A 264 1.37 -13.10 0.51
N PRO A 265 1.86 -13.28 1.76
CA PRO A 265 3.05 -12.56 2.27
C PRO A 265 4.30 -12.78 1.43
N SER A 266 4.56 -14.02 0.98
CA SER A 266 5.73 -14.35 0.17
C SER A 266 5.64 -13.73 -1.22
N LEU A 267 4.44 -13.68 -1.80
CA LEU A 267 4.17 -13.09 -3.11
C LEU A 267 4.35 -11.57 -3.06
N GLN A 268 3.77 -10.87 -2.08
CA GLN A 268 4.00 -9.44 -1.90
C GLN A 268 5.49 -9.11 -1.66
N CYS A 269 6.17 -9.91 -0.84
CA CYS A 269 7.61 -9.78 -0.60
C CYS A 269 8.42 -9.97 -1.90
N ALA A 270 8.09 -10.98 -2.71
CA ALA A 270 8.70 -11.18 -4.03
C ALA A 270 8.46 -9.97 -4.95
N THR A 271 7.24 -9.41 -4.97
CA THR A 271 6.91 -8.18 -5.72
C THR A 271 7.82 -7.02 -5.35
N ILE A 272 8.02 -6.79 -4.05
CA ILE A 272 8.91 -5.74 -3.51
C ILE A 272 10.38 -5.99 -3.88
N LEU A 273 10.79 -7.25 -4.02
CA LEU A 273 12.19 -7.67 -4.21
C LEU A 273 12.67 -7.81 -5.66
N PHE A 274 11.78 -8.17 -6.60
CA PHE A 274 12.16 -8.39 -8.02
C PHE A 274 12.28 -7.09 -8.80
N GLN A 275 11.49 -6.09 -8.45
CA GLN A 275 11.52 -4.78 -9.08
C GLN A 275 12.82 -4.03 -8.73
N LYS A 276 13.47 -3.47 -9.75
CA LYS A 276 14.73 -2.71 -9.61
C LYS A 276 14.45 -1.25 -9.20
N VAL A 277 13.86 -1.10 -8.04
CA VAL A 277 13.39 0.18 -7.49
C VAL A 277 14.27 0.64 -6.32
N ASP A 278 14.49 1.96 -6.21
CA ASP A 278 15.25 2.53 -5.10
C ASP A 278 14.34 2.88 -3.91
N ILE A 279 13.14 3.42 -4.19
CA ILE A 279 12.15 3.82 -3.19
C ILE A 279 10.77 3.21 -3.53
N TRP A 280 10.15 2.52 -2.58
CA TRP A 280 8.73 2.16 -2.64
C TRP A 280 7.86 3.19 -1.89
N LEU A 281 6.73 3.58 -2.46
CA LEU A 281 5.61 4.19 -1.74
C LEU A 281 4.55 3.12 -1.46
N LEU A 282 4.38 2.78 -0.17
CA LEU A 282 3.55 1.67 0.30
C LEU A 282 2.42 2.14 1.23
N GLY A 283 1.32 1.38 1.25
CA GLY A 283 0.27 1.51 2.27
C GLY A 283 0.53 0.66 3.52
N LYS A 284 -0.40 0.69 4.49
CA LYS A 284 -0.31 -0.12 5.72
C LYS A 284 -0.18 -1.61 5.44
N ALA A 285 -0.98 -2.11 4.48
CA ALA A 285 -1.10 -3.54 4.18
C ALA A 285 0.22 -4.16 3.67
N GLN A 286 1.08 -3.34 3.06
CA GLN A 286 2.36 -3.76 2.49
C GLN A 286 3.54 -3.58 3.47
N HIS A 287 3.30 -3.05 4.68
CA HIS A 287 4.37 -2.78 5.65
C HIS A 287 5.12 -4.04 6.07
N GLU A 288 4.40 -5.10 6.46
CA GLU A 288 5.01 -6.38 6.84
C GLU A 288 5.74 -7.05 5.69
N ALA A 289 5.22 -6.95 4.46
CA ALA A 289 5.88 -7.46 3.26
C ALA A 289 7.22 -6.75 3.01
N ASN A 290 7.29 -5.44 3.24
CA ASN A 290 8.54 -4.68 3.17
C ASN A 290 9.52 -5.06 4.30
N LEU A 291 9.04 -5.27 5.54
CA LEU A 291 9.91 -5.77 6.61
C LEU A 291 10.51 -7.13 6.25
N LEU A 292 9.71 -8.06 5.75
CA LEU A 292 10.19 -9.37 5.28
C LEU A 292 11.15 -9.25 4.09
N ALA A 293 10.94 -8.33 3.15
CA ALA A 293 11.86 -8.06 2.06
C ALA A 293 13.23 -7.55 2.56
N ARG A 294 13.23 -6.67 3.57
CA ARG A 294 14.45 -6.16 4.21
C ARG A 294 15.16 -7.25 5.05
N GLU A 295 14.41 -8.11 5.75
CA GLU A 295 14.94 -9.31 6.42
C GLU A 295 15.59 -10.27 5.41
N TYR A 296 14.93 -10.56 4.30
CA TYR A 296 15.38 -11.46 3.25
C TYR A 296 16.69 -10.96 2.62
N ARG A 297 16.76 -9.67 2.22
CA ARG A 297 17.99 -9.05 1.69
C ARG A 297 19.16 -9.17 2.68
N LYS A 298 18.92 -8.90 3.97
CA LYS A 298 19.94 -9.04 5.03
C LYS A 298 20.48 -10.47 5.14
N ARG A 299 19.61 -11.50 5.07
CA ARG A 299 20.02 -12.92 5.15
C ARG A 299 20.67 -13.43 3.87
N ALA A 300 20.32 -12.88 2.71
CA ALA A 300 20.85 -13.30 1.41
C ALA A 300 22.27 -12.77 1.11
N GLY A 301 22.83 -11.89 1.96
CA GLY A 301 24.12 -11.23 1.72
C GLY A 301 24.13 -10.28 0.50
N ARG A 302 22.97 -10.05 -0.13
CA ARG A 302 22.83 -9.23 -1.34
C ARG A 302 22.53 -7.78 -0.97
N GLY A 303 23.31 -6.87 -1.56
CA GLY A 303 23.28 -5.43 -1.28
C GLY A 303 21.95 -4.73 -1.55
N ASN A 304 21.91 -3.47 -1.09
CA ASN A 304 20.80 -2.51 -1.04
C ASN A 304 19.44 -3.10 -0.59
N LYS A 305 19.02 -2.67 0.61
CA LYS A 305 17.65 -2.89 1.09
C LYS A 305 16.71 -1.97 0.31
N PRO A 306 15.47 -2.39 0.01
CA PRO A 306 14.46 -1.47 -0.50
C PRO A 306 14.23 -0.37 0.55
N ILE A 307 14.33 0.90 0.14
CA ILE A 307 13.82 2.02 0.94
C ILE A 307 12.32 2.02 0.74
N ALA A 308 11.56 2.08 1.82
CA ALA A 308 10.11 2.22 1.75
C ALA A 308 9.68 3.46 2.52
N VAL A 309 8.86 4.24 1.86
CA VAL A 309 8.15 5.40 2.36
C VAL A 309 6.69 4.95 2.49
N SER A 310 6.05 5.19 3.64
CA SER A 310 4.64 4.85 3.83
C SER A 310 3.83 6.13 3.93
N HIS A 311 2.87 6.32 3.02
CA HIS A 311 1.96 7.45 3.16
C HIS A 311 1.13 7.30 4.44
N LYS A 312 0.71 8.43 5.03
CA LYS A 312 -0.19 8.40 6.19
C LYS A 312 -1.46 7.63 5.86
N ILE A 313 -1.93 6.83 6.82
CA ILE A 313 -3.29 6.30 6.82
C ILE A 313 -4.10 7.23 7.72
N LEU A 314 -5.10 7.90 7.14
CA LEU A 314 -6.02 8.70 7.91
C LEU A 314 -6.81 7.81 8.89
N PRO A 315 -7.10 8.28 10.11
CA PRO A 315 -8.03 7.60 11.00
C PRO A 315 -9.42 7.50 10.38
N ASN A 316 -10.22 6.54 10.85
CA ASN A 316 -11.65 6.52 10.57
C ASN A 316 -12.29 7.77 11.18
N LEU A 317 -13.36 8.28 10.54
CA LEU A 317 -14.07 9.46 11.04
C LEU A 317 -14.79 9.18 12.37
N LEU A 318 -15.13 7.92 12.67
CA LEU A 318 -15.84 7.51 13.88
C LEU A 318 -14.87 6.92 14.91
N LEU A 319 -15.12 7.18 16.20
CA LEU A 319 -14.26 6.76 17.32
C LEU A 319 -14.11 5.23 17.44
N ARG A 320 -15.19 4.48 17.21
CA ARG A 320 -15.26 3.03 17.42
C ARG A 320 -15.65 2.29 16.13
N PRO A 321 -14.76 2.26 15.13
CA PRO A 321 -15.05 1.68 13.81
C PRO A 321 -15.27 0.17 13.83
N GLU A 322 -14.93 -0.51 14.94
CA GLU A 322 -15.09 -1.97 15.10
C GLU A 322 -16.45 -2.35 15.72
N GLU A 323 -17.10 -1.43 16.44
CA GLU A 323 -18.50 -1.55 16.87
C GLU A 323 -19.47 -1.18 15.73
N GLU A 324 -18.96 -0.47 14.72
CA GLU A 324 -19.68 -0.09 13.52
C GLU A 324 -19.75 -1.23 12.49
N HIS A 325 -20.88 -1.35 11.80
CA HIS A 325 -21.00 -2.32 10.73
C HIS A 325 -19.99 -2.00 9.62
N ARG A 326 -19.23 -3.00 9.10
CA ARG A 326 -18.15 -2.79 8.09
C ARG A 326 -18.58 -2.07 6.81
N ARG A 327 -19.88 -2.00 6.49
CA ARG A 327 -20.45 -1.24 5.36
C ARG A 327 -20.95 0.17 5.75
N ASN A 328 -20.69 0.64 6.97
CA ASN A 328 -21.08 1.98 7.40
C ASN A 328 -20.32 3.02 6.57
N LYS A 329 -21.05 3.74 5.71
CA LYS A 329 -20.51 4.76 4.81
C LYS A 329 -19.89 5.96 5.55
N PHE A 330 -20.19 6.14 6.85
CA PHE A 330 -19.63 7.21 7.69
C PHE A 330 -18.20 6.94 8.17
N LEU A 331 -17.66 5.73 7.99
CA LEU A 331 -16.28 5.40 8.41
C LEU A 331 -15.21 6.23 7.68
N ALA A 332 -15.43 6.56 6.40
CA ALA A 332 -14.46 7.25 5.56
C ALA A 332 -15.12 8.06 4.44
N ILE A 333 -14.34 9.00 3.89
CA ILE A 333 -14.68 9.74 2.66
C ILE A 333 -14.17 8.96 1.43
N TYR A 334 -15.01 8.88 0.41
CA TYR A 334 -14.73 8.22 -0.87
C TYR A 334 -14.65 9.23 -2.01
N MET A 335 -13.89 8.91 -3.05
CA MET A 335 -13.60 9.82 -4.16
C MET A 335 -14.82 10.20 -5.03
N ARG A 336 -15.96 9.52 -4.84
CA ARG A 336 -17.24 9.80 -5.54
C ARG A 336 -18.34 10.33 -4.60
N ASP A 337 -18.06 10.60 -3.33
CA ASP A 337 -19.04 11.20 -2.40
C ASP A 337 -19.53 12.57 -2.93
N ILE A 338 -20.85 12.77 -2.97
CA ILE A 338 -21.43 14.09 -3.27
C ILE A 338 -21.29 15.03 -2.08
N GLU A 339 -21.59 16.32 -2.28
CA GLU A 339 -21.42 17.34 -1.25
C GLU A 339 -22.21 17.05 0.04
N PHE A 340 -23.45 16.60 -0.13
CA PHE A 340 -24.30 16.15 0.98
C PHE A 340 -23.63 15.03 1.80
N ASP A 341 -23.03 14.04 1.15
CA ASP A 341 -22.38 12.91 1.84
C ASP A 341 -21.15 13.37 2.62
N ILE A 342 -20.29 14.23 2.04
CA ILE A 342 -19.12 14.77 2.74
C ILE A 342 -19.55 15.61 3.94
N ASN A 343 -20.52 16.51 3.77
CA ASN A 343 -21.03 17.34 4.85
C ASN A 343 -21.58 16.47 5.99
N ARG A 344 -22.44 15.50 5.65
CA ARG A 344 -23.00 14.57 6.64
C ARG A 344 -21.93 13.75 7.36
N LYS A 345 -20.90 13.26 6.65
CA LYS A 345 -19.78 12.51 7.24
C LYS A 345 -18.95 13.34 8.21
N ILE A 346 -18.59 14.57 7.85
CA ILE A 346 -17.80 15.45 8.72
C ILE A 346 -18.62 15.92 9.93
N ILE A 347 -19.92 16.19 9.78
CA ILE A 347 -20.82 16.49 10.92
C ILE A 347 -20.80 15.36 11.96
N HIS A 348 -20.86 14.10 11.52
CA HIS A 348 -20.85 12.92 12.42
C HIS A 348 -19.44 12.48 12.85
N ALA A 349 -18.38 13.09 12.34
CA ALA A 349 -17.01 12.72 12.69
C ALA A 349 -16.73 13.01 14.18
N PHE A 350 -15.92 12.15 14.79
CA PHE A 350 -15.38 12.34 16.13
C PHE A 350 -14.52 13.62 16.14
N CYS A 351 -14.90 14.59 16.97
CA CYS A 351 -14.18 15.85 17.13
C CYS A 351 -14.52 16.47 18.49
N PRO A 352 -14.18 15.82 19.61
CA PRO A 352 -14.47 16.35 20.93
C PRO A 352 -13.67 17.63 21.22
N PRO A 353 -14.28 18.63 21.89
CA PRO A 353 -13.65 19.92 22.14
C PRO A 353 -12.35 19.77 22.94
N LYS A 354 -11.34 20.57 22.57
CA LYS A 354 -10.02 20.64 23.24
C LYS A 354 -9.22 19.32 23.27
N LEU A 355 -9.58 18.32 22.46
CA LEU A 355 -8.79 17.09 22.30
C LEU A 355 -8.20 16.99 20.89
N VAL A 356 -6.88 16.97 20.84
CA VAL A 356 -6.09 16.92 19.60
C VAL A 356 -5.69 15.48 19.26
N GLU A 357 -5.27 14.70 20.26
CA GLU A 357 -4.81 13.34 20.07
C GLU A 357 -5.95 12.45 19.54
N GLY A 358 -5.68 11.71 18.46
CA GLY A 358 -6.66 10.82 17.84
C GLY A 358 -7.85 11.52 17.14
N ASN A 359 -7.86 12.85 17.02
CA ASN A 359 -8.96 13.59 16.40
C ASN A 359 -8.89 13.49 14.86
N PRO A 360 -9.82 12.78 14.20
CA PRO A 360 -9.76 12.58 12.75
C PRO A 360 -9.93 13.87 11.96
N CYS A 361 -10.66 14.87 12.47
CA CYS A 361 -10.84 16.12 11.74
C CYS A 361 -9.51 16.90 11.63
N LEU A 362 -8.73 16.94 12.71
CA LEU A 362 -7.40 17.57 12.72
C LEU A 362 -6.39 16.80 11.85
N GLU A 363 -6.43 15.46 11.84
CA GLU A 363 -5.60 14.66 10.95
C GLU A 363 -5.95 14.90 9.46
N TYR A 364 -7.23 15.03 9.08
CA TYR A 364 -7.61 15.39 7.70
C TYR A 364 -7.12 16.80 7.33
N ILE A 365 -7.14 17.77 8.25
CA ILE A 365 -6.56 19.10 8.00
C ILE A 365 -5.05 19.00 7.79
N LYS A 366 -4.35 18.24 8.65
CA LYS A 366 -2.88 18.03 8.60
C LYS A 366 -2.39 17.38 7.32
N TYR A 367 -3.02 16.31 6.83
CA TYR A 367 -2.50 15.53 5.69
C TYR A 367 -3.22 15.77 4.35
N ILE A 368 -4.38 16.44 4.34
CA ILE A 368 -5.06 16.85 3.11
C ILE A 368 -5.05 18.36 2.97
N ILE A 369 -5.68 19.10 3.88
CA ILE A 369 -6.04 20.51 3.63
C ILE A 369 -4.80 21.42 3.60
N LEU A 370 -3.94 21.36 4.60
CA LEU A 370 -2.70 22.15 4.64
C LEU A 370 -1.74 21.79 3.49
N PRO A 371 -1.47 20.51 3.16
CA PRO A 371 -0.64 20.15 2.00
C PRO A 371 -1.25 20.51 0.64
N TRP A 372 -2.56 20.68 0.54
CA TRP A 372 -3.25 21.01 -0.72
C TRP A 372 -3.35 22.52 -0.97
N TYR A 373 -3.68 23.31 0.05
CA TYR A 373 -3.90 24.76 -0.08
C TYR A 373 -2.79 25.63 0.52
N GLY A 374 -1.87 25.06 1.31
CA GLY A 374 -0.89 25.81 2.11
C GLY A 374 -1.47 26.53 3.33
N LYS A 375 -2.80 26.44 3.54
CA LYS A 375 -3.53 27.11 4.63
C LYS A 375 -4.88 26.41 4.91
N PHE A 376 -5.45 26.67 6.08
CA PHE A 376 -6.80 26.29 6.46
C PHE A 376 -7.59 27.53 6.89
N GLU A 377 -8.75 27.77 6.27
CA GLU A 377 -9.57 28.97 6.48
C GLU A 377 -10.86 28.61 7.22
N VAL A 378 -11.04 29.15 8.42
CA VAL A 378 -12.28 29.06 9.19
C VAL A 378 -13.04 30.37 9.03
N VAL A 379 -14.25 30.29 8.47
CA VAL A 379 -15.16 31.43 8.26
C VAL A 379 -16.31 31.33 9.25
N ARG A 380 -16.48 32.33 10.12
CA ARG A 380 -17.44 32.32 11.24
C ARG A 380 -17.82 33.74 11.67
N LYS A 381 -18.87 33.88 12.49
CA LYS A 381 -19.35 35.20 12.90
C LYS A 381 -18.31 35.92 13.75
N ILE A 382 -18.40 37.25 13.78
CA ILE A 382 -17.57 38.11 14.64
C ILE A 382 -17.72 37.72 16.12
N GLU A 383 -18.95 37.40 16.55
CA GLU A 383 -19.30 36.92 17.90
C GLU A 383 -18.57 35.62 18.28
N ASP A 384 -18.34 34.73 17.31
CA ASP A 384 -17.65 33.44 17.48
C ASP A 384 -16.12 33.58 17.33
N GLY A 385 -15.60 34.81 17.28
CA GLY A 385 -14.16 35.10 17.12
C GLY A 385 -13.71 35.38 15.69
N GLY A 386 -14.63 35.52 14.74
CA GLY A 386 -14.39 35.98 13.37
C GLY A 386 -13.59 35.03 12.48
N ASP A 387 -13.46 35.41 11.22
CA ASP A 387 -12.70 34.67 10.20
C ASP A 387 -11.22 34.56 10.58
N LYS A 388 -10.67 33.34 10.54
CA LYS A 388 -9.27 33.06 10.86
C LYS A 388 -8.64 32.12 9.85
N THR A 389 -7.41 32.44 9.44
CA THR A 389 -6.56 31.58 8.60
C THR A 389 -5.45 30.99 9.45
N PHE A 390 -5.26 29.68 9.33
CA PHE A 390 -4.19 28.91 9.95
C PHE A 390 -3.19 28.48 8.87
N LEU A 391 -1.90 28.75 9.07
CA LEU A 391 -0.83 28.36 8.15
C LEU A 391 -0.12 27.08 8.60
N SER A 392 -0.25 26.72 9.88
CA SER A 392 0.42 25.59 10.50
C SER A 392 -0.52 24.75 11.38
N MET A 393 -0.13 23.52 11.70
CA MET A 393 -0.88 22.70 12.66
C MET A 393 -0.71 23.22 14.08
N GLU A 394 0.42 23.86 14.37
CA GLU A 394 0.79 24.41 15.66
C GLU A 394 -0.17 25.54 16.06
N GLU A 395 -0.44 26.49 15.16
CA GLU A 395 -1.46 27.54 15.34
C GLU A 395 -2.85 26.97 15.57
N LEU A 396 -3.27 26.03 14.70
CA LEU A 396 -4.59 25.40 14.76
C LEU A 396 -4.79 24.62 16.06
N THR A 397 -3.74 23.92 16.50
CA THR A 397 -3.73 23.11 17.72
C THR A 397 -3.83 23.99 18.97
N ALA A 398 -3.13 25.12 19.02
CA ALA A 398 -3.20 26.07 20.14
C ALA A 398 -4.61 26.67 20.30
N ASP A 399 -5.23 27.09 19.20
CA ASP A 399 -6.61 27.59 19.18
C ASP A 399 -7.63 26.52 19.59
N TYR A 400 -7.46 25.29 19.13
CA TYR A 400 -8.37 24.19 19.45
C TYR A 400 -8.25 23.73 20.92
N LEU A 401 -7.03 23.65 21.46
CA LEU A 401 -6.77 23.31 22.86
C LEU A 401 -7.27 24.39 23.84
N SER A 402 -7.07 25.66 23.52
CA SER A 402 -7.61 26.77 24.34
C SER A 402 -9.14 26.82 24.29
N GLY A 403 -9.74 26.41 23.16
CA GLY A 403 -11.17 26.55 22.87
C GLY A 403 -11.52 27.84 22.12
N ALA A 404 -10.52 28.57 21.62
CA ALA A 404 -10.73 29.70 20.70
C ALA A 404 -11.29 29.27 19.34
N LEU A 405 -11.09 27.99 18.96
CA LEU A 405 -11.75 27.34 17.84
C LEU A 405 -12.67 26.21 18.34
N GLN A 406 -13.95 26.28 17.98
CA GLN A 406 -14.95 25.27 18.36
C GLN A 406 -14.98 24.10 17.37
N PRO A 407 -15.42 22.89 17.79
CA PRO A 407 -15.52 21.73 16.91
C PRO A 407 -16.42 21.93 15.69
N ASP A 408 -17.52 22.66 15.84
CA ASP A 408 -18.51 22.84 14.77
C ASP A 408 -18.00 23.81 13.68
N ASP A 409 -17.33 24.90 14.07
CA ASP A 409 -16.58 25.79 13.16
C ASP A 409 -15.54 25.00 12.36
N LEU A 410 -14.74 24.19 13.05
CA LEU A 410 -13.68 23.38 12.45
C LEU A 410 -14.26 22.36 11.47
N LYS A 411 -15.35 21.68 11.84
CA LYS A 411 -16.06 20.73 10.98
C LYS A 411 -16.64 21.40 9.75
N LEU A 412 -17.28 22.56 9.90
CA LEU A 412 -17.87 23.32 8.78
C LEU A 412 -16.78 23.77 7.78
N ALA A 413 -15.69 24.34 8.29
CA ALA A 413 -14.54 24.75 7.50
C ALA A 413 -13.86 23.57 6.80
N LEU A 414 -13.69 22.43 7.50
CA LEU A 414 -13.14 21.19 6.94
C LEU A 414 -14.03 20.64 5.82
N ALA A 415 -15.34 20.52 6.04
CA ALA A 415 -16.28 20.05 5.03
C ALA A 415 -16.29 20.94 3.78
N LYS A 416 -16.31 22.28 3.96
CA LYS A 416 -16.20 23.26 2.88
C LYS A 416 -14.91 23.09 2.08
N SER A 417 -13.77 22.90 2.76
CA SER A 417 -12.46 22.73 2.14
C SER A 417 -12.34 21.42 1.38
N LEU A 418 -12.81 20.30 1.96
CA LEU A 418 -12.88 19.01 1.28
C LEU A 418 -13.77 19.06 0.03
N ASN A 419 -14.92 19.72 0.10
CA ASN A 419 -15.81 19.83 -1.06
C ASN A 419 -15.18 20.62 -2.21
N LYS A 420 -14.39 21.67 -1.93
CA LYS A 420 -13.60 22.37 -2.94
C LYS A 420 -12.57 21.44 -3.60
N ILE A 421 -11.84 20.61 -2.82
CA ILE A 421 -10.89 19.61 -3.34
C ILE A 421 -11.59 18.56 -4.21
N MET A 422 -12.77 18.11 -3.80
CA MET A 422 -13.52 17.06 -4.49
C MET A 422 -14.28 17.55 -5.73
N GLN A 423 -14.43 18.87 -5.91
CA GLN A 423 -15.26 19.41 -7.00
C GLN A 423 -14.69 19.19 -8.41
N PRO A 424 -13.38 19.34 -8.70
CA PRO A 424 -12.81 18.96 -10.00
C PRO A 424 -13.08 17.49 -10.37
N ILE A 425 -12.99 16.58 -9.39
CA ILE A 425 -13.27 15.15 -9.57
C ILE A 425 -14.75 14.93 -9.91
N ARG A 426 -15.68 15.54 -9.17
CA ARG A 426 -17.12 15.50 -9.49
C ARG A 426 -17.44 16.12 -10.85
N GLY A 427 -16.73 17.18 -11.24
CA GLY A 427 -16.86 17.83 -12.53
C GLY A 427 -16.45 16.91 -13.67
N HIS A 428 -15.25 16.33 -13.58
CA HIS A 428 -14.69 15.40 -14.58
C HIS A 428 -15.64 14.25 -14.91
N PHE A 429 -16.16 13.56 -13.89
CA PHE A 429 -17.11 12.46 -14.10
C PHE A 429 -18.51 12.90 -14.55
N ARG A 430 -18.83 14.20 -14.56
CA ARG A 430 -20.08 14.73 -15.15
C ARG A 430 -19.89 15.19 -16.59
N SER A 431 -18.70 15.67 -16.97
CA SER A 431 -18.43 16.23 -18.29
C SER A 431 -17.66 15.30 -19.24
N ASN A 432 -17.02 14.24 -18.72
CA ASN A 432 -16.27 13.27 -19.51
C ASN A 432 -17.02 11.92 -19.60
N ALA A 433 -17.49 11.59 -20.81
CA ALA A 433 -18.24 10.36 -21.09
C ALA A 433 -17.40 9.09 -20.95
N GLU A 434 -16.10 9.12 -21.27
CA GLU A 434 -15.19 7.98 -21.06
C GLU A 434 -15.04 7.69 -19.56
N ALA A 435 -14.89 8.75 -18.76
CA ALA A 435 -14.77 8.64 -17.31
C ALA A 435 -16.03 8.06 -16.65
N GLU A 436 -17.24 8.54 -16.99
CA GLU A 436 -18.47 7.96 -16.42
C GLU A 436 -18.75 6.54 -16.96
N ASN A 437 -18.36 6.21 -18.19
CA ASN A 437 -18.40 4.83 -18.70
C ASN A 437 -17.56 3.88 -17.83
N THR A 438 -16.36 4.30 -17.37
CA THR A 438 -15.60 3.48 -16.39
C THR A 438 -16.41 3.19 -15.13
N VAL A 439 -17.23 4.15 -14.69
CA VAL A 439 -18.07 4.04 -13.49
C VAL A 439 -19.29 3.15 -13.73
N GLU A 440 -19.95 3.29 -14.87
CA GLU A 440 -21.04 2.38 -15.28
C GLU A 440 -20.57 0.92 -15.34
N ARG A 441 -19.42 0.67 -15.97
CA ARG A 441 -18.82 -0.67 -16.06
C ARG A 441 -18.55 -1.29 -14.68
N ILE A 442 -18.09 -0.51 -13.70
CA ILE A 442 -17.83 -1.06 -12.36
C ILE A 442 -19.07 -1.16 -11.47
N LYS A 443 -20.14 -0.38 -11.70
CA LYS A 443 -21.42 -0.49 -10.94
C LYS A 443 -21.96 -1.93 -10.95
N GLU A 444 -21.78 -2.65 -12.06
CA GLU A 444 -22.23 -4.05 -12.22
C GLU A 444 -21.46 -5.06 -11.37
N TYR A 445 -20.20 -4.77 -11.02
CA TYR A 445 -19.32 -5.74 -10.36
C TYR A 445 -19.61 -5.90 -8.86
N TYR A 446 -20.45 -5.03 -8.28
CA TYR A 446 -20.70 -4.92 -6.84
C TYR A 446 -22.18 -4.82 -6.47
N LYS A 447 -23.09 -5.30 -7.33
CA LYS A 447 -24.47 -5.53 -6.87
C LYS A 447 -24.40 -6.43 -5.63
N PRO A 448 -24.93 -6.00 -4.47
CA PRO A 448 -24.89 -6.83 -3.27
C PRO A 448 -25.66 -8.12 -3.56
N LYS A 449 -24.99 -9.26 -3.32
CA LYS A 449 -25.69 -10.51 -3.04
C LYS A 449 -26.29 -10.45 -1.64
#